data_AF-A0A3D3KZ97-F1
#
_entry.id   AF-A0A3D3KZ97-F1
#
_cell.length_a   1.000
_cell.length_b   1.000
_cell.length_c   1.000
_cell.angle_alpha   90.00
_cell.angle_beta   90.00
_cell.angle_gamma   90.00
#
_symmetry.space_group_name_H-M   'P 1'
#
loop_
_entity.id
_entity.type
_entity.pdbx_description
1 polymer ?
#
loop_
_entity_poly.entity_id
_entity_poly.type
_entity_poly.pdbx_seq_one_letter_code
_entity_poly.pdbx_strand_id
1 'polypeptide(L)'
;AFDSLEADSGWRTPIAYRGGVVLDGGLALWRELVIHTADLGAGLGSETWSRRFCEHLFDFLAARVSSGDKLVLQPLGLPPRTLGSGGRSTVVSGMITDIAAWLAGREPSLGSLRATAAADGVELPELLPWPSGTPAAK
;
A
#
# COMPACT_ATOMS: atom_id res chain seq x y z
N ALA A 1 -17.45 -1.70 -7.08
CA ALA A 1 -17.39 -0.86 -8.30
C ALA A 1 -16.24 -1.21 -9.27
N PHE A 2 -15.22 -1.98 -8.85
CA PHE A 2 -14.19 -2.59 -9.72
C PHE A 2 -14.60 -4.05 -9.94
N ASP A 3 -15.31 -4.64 -8.99
CA ASP A 3 -16.00 -5.95 -9.10
C ASP A 3 -16.89 -6.05 -10.34
N SER A 4 -17.53 -4.95 -10.77
CA SER A 4 -18.30 -4.91 -12.02
C SER A 4 -17.42 -4.90 -13.28
N LEU A 5 -16.17 -4.45 -13.16
CA LEU A 5 -15.18 -4.47 -14.25
C LEU A 5 -14.56 -5.87 -14.37
N GLU A 6 -14.39 -6.60 -13.28
CA GLU A 6 -13.88 -7.99 -13.31
C GLU A 6 -14.80 -8.96 -14.06
N ALA A 7 -16.11 -8.69 -14.05
CA ALA A 7 -17.13 -9.51 -14.72
C ALA A 7 -17.19 -9.28 -16.24
N ASP A 8 -16.63 -8.19 -16.75
CA ASP A 8 -16.63 -7.86 -18.17
C ASP A 8 -15.39 -8.48 -18.87
N SER A 9 -15.65 -9.26 -19.92
CA SER A 9 -14.62 -9.92 -20.73
C SER A 9 -13.55 -8.98 -21.28
N GLY A 10 -13.87 -7.70 -21.55
CA GLY A 10 -12.93 -6.71 -22.05
C GLY A 10 -11.78 -6.45 -21.07
N TRP A 11 -12.09 -6.35 -19.77
CA TRP A 11 -11.10 -6.11 -18.71
C TRP A 11 -10.18 -7.31 -18.47
N ARG A 12 -10.60 -8.50 -18.91
CA ARG A 12 -9.83 -9.74 -18.85
C ARG A 12 -8.97 -9.99 -20.10
N THR A 13 -9.00 -9.08 -21.07
CA THR A 13 -8.18 -9.19 -22.29
C THR A 13 -6.69 -9.11 -21.93
N PRO A 14 -5.84 -10.03 -22.43
CA PRO A 14 -4.39 -9.99 -22.17
C PRO A 14 -3.74 -8.73 -22.74
N ILE A 15 -2.75 -8.20 -22.03
CA ILE A 15 -1.90 -7.09 -22.46
C ILE A 15 -0.42 -7.42 -22.20
N ALA A 16 0.50 -6.72 -22.88
CA ALA A 16 1.93 -6.93 -22.70
C ALA A 16 2.45 -6.45 -21.33
N TYR A 17 1.71 -5.57 -20.64
CA TYR A 17 2.11 -5.00 -19.35
C TYR A 17 2.22 -6.09 -18.28
N ARG A 18 3.46 -6.47 -17.95
CA ARG A 18 3.80 -7.52 -16.97
C ARG A 18 3.09 -8.86 -17.22
N GLY A 19 2.70 -9.13 -18.47
CA GLY A 19 1.93 -10.33 -18.84
C GLY A 19 0.54 -10.40 -18.20
N GLY A 20 -0.02 -9.27 -17.77
CA GLY A 20 -1.33 -9.20 -17.13
C GLY A 20 -2.49 -8.99 -18.11
N VAL A 21 -3.62 -8.54 -17.58
CA VAL A 21 -4.83 -8.18 -18.33
C VAL A 21 -5.07 -6.67 -18.29
N VAL A 22 -6.02 -6.18 -19.08
CA VAL A 22 -6.41 -4.75 -19.13
C VAL A 22 -6.66 -4.18 -17.72
N LEU A 23 -7.29 -4.95 -16.83
CA LEU A 23 -7.51 -4.54 -15.43
C LEU A 23 -6.20 -4.24 -14.68
N ASP A 24 -5.15 -5.05 -14.85
CA ASP A 24 -3.85 -4.82 -14.21
C ASP A 24 -3.22 -3.50 -14.68
N GLY A 25 -3.33 -3.23 -15.98
CA GLY A 25 -2.90 -1.96 -16.58
C GLY A 25 -3.69 -0.77 -16.04
N GLY A 26 -5.01 -0.92 -15.90
CA GLY A 26 -5.88 0.11 -15.31
C GLY A 26 -5.55 0.40 -13.85
N LEU A 27 -5.36 -0.65 -13.04
CA LEU A 27 -4.94 -0.51 -11.64
C LEU A 27 -3.54 0.11 -11.53
N ALA A 28 -2.63 -0.20 -12.45
CA ALA A 28 -1.32 0.44 -12.53
C ALA A 28 -1.44 1.94 -12.80
N LEU A 29 -2.16 2.32 -13.85
CA LEU A 29 -2.40 3.72 -14.17
C LEU A 29 -3.07 4.48 -13.01
N TRP A 30 -4.02 3.84 -12.31
CA TRP A 30 -4.68 4.44 -11.15
C TRP A 30 -3.69 4.79 -10.03
N ARG A 31 -2.74 3.88 -9.72
CA ARG A 31 -1.68 4.16 -8.75
C ARG A 31 -0.78 5.28 -9.19
N GLU A 32 -0.30 5.26 -10.43
CA GLU A 32 0.59 6.28 -10.99
C GLU A 32 -0.04 7.67 -10.88
N LEU A 33 -1.29 7.82 -11.33
CA LEU A 33 -1.99 9.11 -11.31
C LEU A 33 -2.20 9.60 -9.88
N VAL A 34 -2.68 8.75 -8.96
CA VAL A 34 -3.03 9.20 -7.61
C VAL A 34 -1.77 9.48 -6.76
N ILE A 35 -0.76 8.62 -6.84
CA ILE A 35 0.49 8.81 -6.09
C ILE A 35 1.26 10.00 -6.64
N HIS A 36 1.44 10.09 -7.96
CA HIS A 36 2.27 11.16 -8.53
C HIS A 36 1.57 12.51 -8.57
N THR A 37 0.23 12.56 -8.52
CA THR A 37 -0.46 13.82 -8.21
C THR A 37 -0.13 14.32 -6.81
N ALA A 38 -0.02 13.41 -5.84
CA ALA A 38 0.42 13.78 -4.49
C ALA A 38 1.90 14.21 -4.45
N ASP A 39 2.76 13.48 -5.15
CA ASP A 39 4.19 13.81 -5.25
C ASP A 39 4.43 15.15 -5.96
N LEU A 40 3.55 15.57 -6.87
CA LEU A 40 3.65 16.84 -7.59
C LEU A 40 3.60 18.06 -6.66
N GLY A 41 3.04 17.92 -5.45
CA GLY A 41 3.00 18.99 -4.46
C GLY A 41 2.04 20.15 -4.82
N ALA A 42 1.06 19.90 -5.69
CA ALA A 42 0.10 20.91 -6.16
C ALA A 42 -1.08 21.17 -5.19
N GLY A 43 -0.89 20.91 -3.89
CA GLY A 43 -1.90 21.14 -2.84
C GLY A 43 -2.86 19.98 -2.56
N LEU A 44 -2.62 18.80 -3.14
CA LEU A 44 -3.34 17.56 -2.82
C LEU A 44 -2.33 16.51 -2.37
N GLY A 45 -2.24 16.21 -1.07
CA GLY A 45 -1.34 15.19 -0.54
C GLY A 45 -2.04 13.85 -0.30
N SER A 46 -1.32 12.92 0.32
CA SER A 46 -1.84 11.57 0.64
C SER A 46 -3.08 11.57 1.54
N GLU A 47 -3.28 12.64 2.32
CA GLU A 47 -4.47 12.88 3.13
C GLU A 47 -5.76 12.99 2.31
N THR A 48 -5.66 13.24 1.00
CA THR A 48 -6.80 13.32 0.08
C THR A 48 -7.16 11.97 -0.54
N TRP A 49 -6.37 10.92 -0.33
CA TRP A 49 -6.60 9.62 -0.94
C TRP A 49 -7.89 8.98 -0.42
N SER A 50 -8.70 8.46 -1.34
CA SER A 50 -9.90 7.73 -0.97
C SER A 50 -9.56 6.47 -0.16
N ARG A 51 -10.45 6.07 0.76
CA ARG A 51 -10.34 4.81 1.51
C ARG A 51 -10.06 3.62 0.58
N ARG A 52 -10.80 3.54 -0.52
CA ARG A 52 -10.70 2.46 -1.49
C ARG A 52 -9.31 2.36 -2.13
N PHE A 53 -8.71 3.51 -2.43
CA PHE A 53 -7.35 3.56 -2.95
C PHE A 53 -6.34 3.08 -1.90
N CYS A 54 -6.51 3.50 -0.66
CA CYS A 54 -5.66 3.04 0.44
C CYS A 54 -5.75 1.53 0.66
N GLU A 55 -6.97 0.96 0.64
CA GLU A 55 -7.17 -0.49 0.75
C GLU A 55 -6.51 -1.25 -0.42
N HIS A 56 -6.63 -0.73 -1.65
CA HIS A 56 -5.94 -1.27 -2.83
C HIS A 56 -4.40 -1.24 -2.65
N LEU A 57 -3.85 -0.15 -2.11
CA LEU A 57 -2.42 -0.05 -1.84
C LEU A 57 -1.94 -1.04 -0.79
N PHE A 58 -2.74 -1.37 0.23
CA PHE A 58 -2.35 -2.37 1.23
C PHE A 58 -2.11 -3.73 0.59
N ASP A 59 -3.01 -4.16 -0.30
CA ASP A 59 -2.90 -5.43 -1.02
C ASP A 59 -1.73 -5.41 -2.00
N PHE A 60 -1.66 -4.36 -2.83
CA PHE A 60 -0.63 -4.24 -3.86
C PHE A 60 0.78 -4.14 -3.28
N LEU A 61 0.95 -3.44 -2.16
CA LEU A 61 2.25 -3.20 -1.53
C LEU A 61 2.58 -4.22 -0.44
N ALA A 62 1.75 -5.24 -0.23
CA ALA A 62 2.06 -6.35 0.68
C ALA A 62 3.39 -7.04 0.33
N ALA A 63 3.77 -7.04 -0.94
CA ALA A 63 5.04 -7.55 -1.43
C ALA A 63 6.27 -6.77 -0.90
N ARG A 64 6.08 -5.62 -0.25
CA ARG A 64 7.14 -4.85 0.42
C ARG A 64 7.41 -5.32 1.85
N VAL A 65 6.55 -6.16 2.43
CA VAL A 65 6.78 -6.75 3.75
C VAL A 65 7.82 -7.85 3.60
N SER A 66 8.90 -7.77 4.39
CA SER A 66 9.94 -8.80 4.40
C SER A 66 9.36 -10.16 4.81
N SER A 67 9.91 -11.25 4.26
CA SER A 67 9.43 -12.61 4.55
C SER A 67 9.48 -13.00 6.03
N GLY A 68 10.38 -12.38 6.82
CA GLY A 68 10.48 -12.58 8.27
C GLY A 68 9.47 -11.77 9.08
N ASP A 69 8.72 -10.86 8.45
CA ASP A 69 7.84 -9.90 9.11
C ASP A 69 6.36 -10.17 8.86
N LYS A 70 5.57 -9.71 9.83
CA LYS A 70 4.12 -9.66 9.79
C LYS A 70 3.68 -8.31 10.33
N LEU A 71 3.00 -7.53 9.51
CA LEU A 71 2.43 -6.24 9.90
C LEU A 71 0.95 -6.40 10.19
N VAL A 72 0.51 -5.98 11.37
CA VAL A 72 -0.91 -5.85 11.71
C VAL A 72 -1.28 -4.37 11.61
N LEU A 73 -1.85 -3.99 10.48
CA LEU A 73 -2.32 -2.63 10.22
C LEU A 73 -3.63 -2.40 10.97
N GLN A 74 -3.70 -1.33 11.76
CA GLN A 74 -4.87 -0.91 12.53
C GLN A 74 -5.28 0.51 12.15
N PRO A 75 -5.97 0.70 11.01
CA PRO A 75 -6.45 2.01 10.64
C PRO A 75 -7.54 2.47 11.62
N LEU A 76 -7.52 3.74 12.02
CA LEU A 76 -8.50 4.30 12.95
C LEU A 76 -9.93 4.15 12.43
N GLY A 77 -10.82 3.60 13.25
CA GLY A 77 -12.23 3.40 12.92
C GLY A 77 -12.52 2.30 11.89
N LEU A 78 -11.51 1.50 11.51
CA LEU A 78 -11.65 0.41 10.55
C LEU A 78 -11.14 -0.93 11.12
N PRO A 79 -11.61 -2.07 10.58
CA PRO A 79 -11.07 -3.37 10.96
C PRO A 79 -9.56 -3.51 10.66
N PRO A 80 -8.82 -4.26 11.48
CA PRO A 80 -7.41 -4.51 11.23
C PRO A 80 -7.18 -5.35 9.97
N ARG A 81 -6.03 -5.16 9.33
CA ARG A 81 -5.56 -5.96 8.18
C ARG A 81 -4.15 -6.48 8.44
N THR A 82 -3.88 -7.73 8.09
CA THR A 82 -2.55 -8.33 8.27
C THR A 82 -1.85 -8.47 6.92
N LEU A 83 -0.59 -8.02 6.84
CA LEU A 83 0.30 -8.20 5.69
C LEU A 83 1.53 -9.02 6.10
N GLY A 84 1.97 -9.91 5.21
CA GLY A 84 3.07 -10.84 5.49
C GLY A 84 2.66 -12.00 6.42
N SER A 85 3.58 -12.95 6.56
CA SER A 85 3.36 -14.20 7.32
C SER A 85 4.52 -14.54 8.26
N GLY A 86 5.47 -13.64 8.42
CA GLY A 86 6.65 -13.85 9.23
C GLY A 86 6.40 -13.91 10.73
N GLY A 87 7.42 -14.35 11.47
CA GLY A 87 7.35 -14.51 12.93
C GLY A 87 7.44 -13.19 13.70
N ARG A 88 8.10 -12.16 13.14
CA ARG A 88 8.23 -10.85 13.78
C ARG A 88 6.97 -10.03 13.52
N SER A 89 6.18 -9.81 14.56
CA SER A 89 4.89 -9.13 14.45
C SER A 89 4.99 -7.68 14.95
N THR A 90 4.66 -6.73 14.07
CA THR A 90 4.55 -5.31 14.43
C THR A 90 3.15 -4.81 14.14
N VAL A 91 2.51 -4.16 15.10
CA VAL A 91 1.23 -3.46 14.92
C VAL A 91 1.53 -2.05 14.45
N VAL A 92 0.88 -1.60 13.39
CA VAL A 92 0.99 -0.22 12.89
C VAL A 92 -0.39 0.41 12.91
N SER A 93 -0.60 1.43 13.76
CA SER A 93 -1.87 2.13 13.90
C SER A 93 -1.77 3.58 13.42
N GLY A 94 -2.90 4.14 12.96
CA GLY A 94 -2.96 5.51 12.47
C GLY A 94 -4.08 5.73 11.44
N MET A 95 -4.06 6.86 10.76
CA MET A 95 -4.99 7.14 9.66
C MET A 95 -4.72 6.20 8.48
N ILE A 96 -5.77 5.75 7.79
CA ILE A 96 -5.61 4.83 6.65
C ILE A 96 -4.75 5.44 5.53
N THR A 97 -4.84 6.75 5.32
CA THR A 97 -4.05 7.51 4.36
C THR A 97 -2.57 7.51 4.71
N ASP A 98 -2.24 7.74 5.98
CA ASP A 98 -0.86 7.71 6.48
C ASP A 98 -0.24 6.29 6.36
N ILE A 99 -1.01 5.25 6.71
CA ILE A 99 -0.54 3.86 6.57
C ILE A 99 -0.27 3.55 5.10
N ALA A 100 -1.15 3.99 4.19
CA ALA A 100 -0.99 3.79 2.76
C ALA A 100 0.20 4.56 2.19
N ALA A 101 0.41 5.82 2.64
CA ALA A 101 1.56 6.64 2.24
C ALA A 101 2.88 6.00 2.67
N TRP A 102 2.97 5.55 3.91
CA TRP A 102 4.14 4.82 4.42
C TRP A 102 4.41 3.53 3.64
N LEU A 103 3.38 2.71 3.40
CA LEU A 103 3.50 1.52 2.56
C LEU A 103 3.98 1.86 1.14
N ALA A 104 3.58 3.02 0.60
CA ALA A 104 4.02 3.53 -0.70
C ALA A 104 5.42 4.18 -0.66
N GLY A 105 6.08 4.23 0.49
CA GLY A 105 7.40 4.85 0.67
C GLY A 105 7.36 6.37 0.57
N ARG A 106 6.25 6.98 0.98
CA ARG A 106 6.09 8.44 1.11
C ARG A 106 6.01 8.80 2.59
N GLU A 107 6.38 10.04 2.90
CA GLU A 107 6.20 10.59 4.23
C GLU A 107 4.69 10.75 4.53
N PRO A 108 4.18 10.19 5.64
CA PRO A 108 2.79 10.39 6.04
C PRO A 108 2.53 11.86 6.40
N SER A 109 1.47 12.46 5.84
CA SER A 109 1.24 13.90 6.01
C SER A 109 0.60 14.28 7.34
N LEU A 110 -0.07 13.35 8.03
CA LEU A 110 -0.77 13.64 9.29
C LEU A 110 0.04 13.27 10.55
N GLY A 111 1.21 12.62 10.40
CA GLY A 111 2.05 12.20 11.53
C GLY A 111 1.35 11.23 12.51
N SER A 112 0.31 10.53 12.04
CA SER A 112 -0.58 9.73 12.90
C SER A 112 -0.04 8.35 13.23
N LEU A 113 1.01 7.91 12.54
CA LEU A 113 1.51 6.54 12.65
C LEU A 113 2.16 6.25 14.00
N ARG A 114 1.81 5.10 14.58
CA ARG A 114 2.47 4.52 15.75
C ARG A 114 2.73 3.04 15.46
N ALA A 115 3.91 2.56 15.84
CA ALA A 115 4.26 1.15 15.75
C ALA A 115 4.50 0.56 17.13
N THR A 116 4.00 -0.66 17.36
CA THR A 116 4.25 -1.41 18.58
C THR A 116 4.62 -2.86 18.27
N ALA A 117 5.55 -3.41 19.05
CA ALA A 117 5.94 -4.82 19.00
C ALA A 117 6.15 -5.32 20.43
N ALA A 118 5.63 -6.51 20.75
CA ALA A 118 5.68 -7.07 22.12
C ALA A 118 5.20 -6.12 23.23
N ALA A 119 4.20 -5.27 22.91
CA ALA A 119 3.65 -4.21 23.77
C ALA A 119 4.53 -2.97 23.99
N ASP A 120 5.72 -2.92 23.39
CA ASP A 120 6.60 -1.76 23.42
C ASP A 120 6.41 -0.87 22.18
N GLY A 121 6.59 0.44 22.34
CA GLY A 121 6.69 1.36 21.22
C GLY A 121 7.98 1.14 20.45
N VAL A 122 7.89 1.05 19.13
CA VAL A 122 9.03 0.84 18.24
C VAL A 122 8.99 1.81 17.06
N GLU A 123 10.12 1.95 16.37
CA GLU A 123 10.16 2.62 15.06
C GLU A 123 9.35 1.84 14.02
N LEU A 124 8.88 2.55 12.98
CA LEU A 124 8.24 1.90 11.85
C LEU A 124 9.24 0.93 11.18
N PRO A 125 8.86 -0.33 10.89
CA PRO A 125 9.74 -1.26 10.20
C PRO A 125 10.16 -0.75 8.83
N GLU A 126 11.40 -1.03 8.44
CA GLU A 126 11.86 -0.75 7.09
C GLU A 126 11.16 -1.69 6.10
N LEU A 127 10.63 -1.13 5.01
CA LEU A 127 9.97 -1.89 3.96
C LEU A 127 10.95 -2.18 2.83
N LEU A 128 10.81 -3.33 2.17
CA LEU A 128 11.56 -3.64 0.96
C LEU A 128 11.34 -2.55 -0.11
N PRO A 129 12.30 -2.31 -1.03
CA PRO A 129 12.12 -1.35 -2.12
C PRO A 129 10.95 -1.75 -3.02
N TRP A 130 10.43 -0.79 -3.78
CA TRP A 130 9.48 -1.06 -4.85
C TRP A 130 10.12 -0.84 -6.23
N PRO A 131 9.95 -1.76 -7.20
CA PRO A 131 9.36 -3.09 -7.05
C PRO A 131 10.28 -4.04 -6.24
N SER A 132 9.69 -4.89 -5.40
CA SER A 132 10.42 -5.73 -4.42
C SER A 132 11.21 -6.92 -5.00
N GLY A 133 11.45 -6.91 -6.32
CA GLY A 133 12.37 -7.83 -7.01
C GLY A 133 13.68 -7.16 -7.46
N THR A 134 13.80 -5.84 -7.31
CA THR A 134 15.04 -5.11 -7.61
C THR A 134 15.92 -5.11 -6.35
N PRO A 135 17.18 -5.54 -6.42
CA PRO A 135 18.11 -5.40 -5.30
C PRO A 135 18.13 -3.95 -4.82
N ALA A 136 18.09 -3.72 -3.50
CA ALA A 136 18.30 -2.38 -2.96
C ALA A 136 19.62 -1.82 -3.50
N ALA A 137 19.61 -0.57 -3.96
CA ALA A 137 20.85 0.10 -4.33
C ALA A 137 21.75 0.13 -3.10
N LYS A 138 22.99 -0.33 -3.28
CA LYS A 138 23.99 -0.51 -2.23
C LYS A 138 24.59 0.82 -1.80
#